data_AF-A0A1C5FYN3-F1
#
_entry.id   AF-A0A1C5FYN3-F1
#
_cell.length_a   1.000
_cell.length_b   1.000
_cell.length_c   1.000
_cell.angle_alpha   90.00
_cell.angle_beta   90.00
_cell.angle_gamma   90.00
#
_symmetry.space_group_name_H-M   'P 1'
#
loop_
_entity.id
_entity.type
_entity.pdbx_description
1 polymer ?
#
loop_
_entity_poly.entity_id
_entity_poly.type
_entity_poly.pdbx_seq_one_letter_code
_entity_poly.pdbx_strand_id
1 'polypeptide(L)'
;VPDAAPAAAVAACGLIDVEVPVHVLTDPDPDSAAWADAVYAATGAQRAELPAARTVIALRPLSPEDIATLNRGTPLDPEIGARVFAQVDALGGEGPHDTELLLTGPGVPDGTQRRLTVRGLTADTVTALAAANAAFPRGVDLFLTTPDGAVAGLPRTTRVRRSGKD
;
A
#
# COMPACT_ATOMS: atom_id res chain seq x y z
N VAL A 1 -14.16 -4.26 19.78
CA VAL A 1 -13.74 -3.61 18.52
C VAL A 1 -13.09 -2.31 18.96
N PRO A 2 -11.83 -2.04 18.58
CA PRO A 2 -11.15 -0.79 18.89
C PRO A 2 -12.02 0.43 18.52
N ASP A 3 -11.81 1.56 19.20
CA ASP A 3 -12.72 2.72 19.14
C ASP A 3 -12.86 3.36 17.74
N ALA A 4 -11.93 3.08 16.81
CA ALA A 4 -11.99 3.56 15.43
C ALA A 4 -11.50 2.50 14.42
N ALA A 5 -12.15 2.47 13.25
CA ALA A 5 -11.75 1.62 12.14
C ALA A 5 -10.41 2.08 11.52
N PRO A 6 -9.48 1.17 11.22
CA PRO A 6 -8.24 1.51 10.53
C PRO A 6 -8.51 2.17 9.18
N ALA A 7 -7.85 3.30 8.91
CA ALA A 7 -8.08 4.07 7.68
C ALA A 7 -7.83 3.24 6.41
N ALA A 8 -6.84 2.33 6.43
CA ALA A 8 -6.60 1.40 5.32
C ALA A 8 -7.78 0.46 5.09
N ALA A 9 -8.39 -0.09 6.15
CA ALA A 9 -9.55 -0.95 6.04
C ALA A 9 -10.76 -0.19 5.48
N VAL A 10 -11.03 1.02 5.99
CA VAL A 10 -12.13 1.88 5.52
C VAL A 10 -11.98 2.18 4.02
N ALA A 11 -10.79 2.65 3.60
CA ALA A 11 -10.52 2.97 2.20
C ALA A 11 -10.64 1.75 1.29
N ALA A 12 -10.13 0.59 1.72
CA ALA A 12 -10.17 -0.64 0.95
C ALA A 12 -11.60 -1.20 0.81
N CYS A 13 -12.37 -1.24 1.90
CA CYS A 13 -13.73 -1.81 1.92
C CYS A 13 -14.67 -1.12 0.92
N GLY A 14 -14.45 0.16 0.59
CA GLY A 14 -15.22 0.85 -0.45
C GLY A 14 -15.02 0.29 -1.88
N LEU A 15 -14.00 -0.55 -2.10
CA LEU A 15 -13.61 -1.10 -3.40
C LEU A 15 -13.51 -2.63 -3.42
N ILE A 16 -14.00 -3.30 -2.37
CA ILE A 16 -14.00 -4.76 -2.23
C ILE A 16 -15.43 -5.26 -2.42
N ASP A 17 -15.56 -6.31 -3.22
CA ASP A 17 -16.76 -7.13 -3.31
C ASP A 17 -16.40 -8.61 -3.07
N VAL A 18 -17.39 -9.49 -3.19
CA VAL A 18 -17.25 -10.93 -2.94
C VAL A 18 -16.29 -11.65 -3.89
N GLU A 19 -16.00 -11.09 -5.07
CA GLU A 19 -15.15 -11.68 -6.09
C GLU A 19 -13.68 -11.28 -5.95
N VAL A 20 -13.37 -10.30 -5.10
CA VAL A 20 -12.00 -9.81 -4.90
C VAL A 20 -11.25 -10.67 -3.89
N PRO A 21 -10.14 -11.35 -4.27
CA PRO A 21 -9.27 -12.03 -3.32
C PRO A 21 -8.53 -11.01 -2.43
N VAL A 22 -8.74 -11.10 -1.12
CA VAL A 22 -8.23 -10.16 -0.12
C VAL A 22 -7.29 -10.85 0.85
N HIS A 23 -6.16 -10.20 1.11
CA HIS A 23 -5.26 -10.53 2.22
C HIS A 23 -5.13 -9.33 3.17
N VAL A 24 -5.25 -9.57 4.47
CA VAL A 24 -5.05 -8.54 5.51
C VAL A 24 -3.75 -8.87 6.25
N LEU A 25 -2.76 -7.98 6.17
CA LEU A 25 -1.52 -8.09 6.93
C LEU A 25 -1.75 -7.54 8.33
N THR A 26 -1.60 -8.40 9.33
CA THR A 26 -1.77 -8.08 10.75
C THR A 26 -0.46 -8.30 11.49
N ASP A 27 -0.34 -7.65 12.65
CA ASP A 27 0.65 -8.02 13.65
C ASP A 27 0.10 -9.19 14.50
N PRO A 28 0.93 -9.87 15.32
CA PRO A 28 0.46 -10.92 16.22
C PRO A 28 -0.25 -10.33 17.46
N ASP A 29 -1.17 -9.40 17.24
CA ASP A 29 -1.98 -8.75 18.27
C ASP A 29 -3.49 -9.00 18.03
N PRO A 30 -4.31 -9.03 19.09
CA PRO A 30 -5.74 -9.31 18.95
C PRO A 30 -6.54 -8.24 18.19
N ASP A 31 -6.10 -6.99 18.18
CA ASP A 31 -6.85 -5.88 17.61
C ASP A 31 -6.76 -5.88 16.08
N SER A 32 -5.56 -6.05 15.53
CA SER A 32 -5.38 -6.18 14.08
C SER A 32 -6.04 -7.46 13.55
N ALA A 33 -5.99 -8.57 14.30
CA ALA A 33 -6.73 -9.80 13.98
C ALA A 33 -8.26 -9.58 13.96
N ALA A 34 -8.81 -8.89 14.95
CA ALA A 34 -10.24 -8.57 15.01
C ALA A 34 -10.67 -7.67 13.83
N TRP A 35 -9.82 -6.72 13.43
CA TRP A 35 -10.09 -5.88 12.26
C TRP A 35 -10.00 -6.64 10.94
N ALA A 36 -9.08 -7.60 10.81
CA ALA A 36 -9.05 -8.49 9.65
C ALA A 36 -10.38 -9.26 9.52
N ASP A 37 -10.86 -9.87 10.61
CA ASP A 37 -12.15 -10.56 10.60
C ASP A 37 -13.33 -9.63 10.29
N ALA A 38 -13.31 -8.39 10.81
CA ALA A 38 -14.33 -7.39 10.50
C ALA A 38 -14.34 -7.00 9.00
N VAL A 39 -13.18 -6.88 8.35
CA VAL A 39 -13.09 -6.65 6.90
C VAL A 39 -13.79 -7.77 6.14
N TYR A 40 -13.47 -9.03 6.46
CA TYR A 40 -14.07 -10.18 5.77
C TYR A 40 -15.57 -10.27 6.02
N ALA A 41 -16.03 -10.02 7.25
CA ALA A 41 -17.44 -10.04 7.59
C ALA A 41 -18.23 -8.91 6.90
N ALA A 42 -17.65 -7.72 6.80
CA ALA A 42 -18.30 -6.56 6.19
C ALA A 42 -18.39 -6.64 4.65
N THR A 43 -17.43 -7.32 4.02
CA THR A 43 -17.30 -7.34 2.56
C THR A 43 -17.73 -8.66 1.91
N GLY A 44 -17.71 -9.77 2.67
CA GLY A 44 -17.87 -11.11 2.12
C GLY A 44 -16.72 -11.56 1.21
N ALA A 45 -15.57 -10.87 1.25
CA ALA A 45 -14.46 -11.10 0.35
C ALA A 45 -13.83 -12.49 0.50
N GLN A 46 -13.34 -13.03 -0.60
CA GLN A 46 -12.56 -14.25 -0.60
C GLN A 46 -11.22 -14.03 0.13
N ARG A 47 -10.95 -14.84 1.16
CA ARG A 47 -9.63 -14.88 1.81
C ARG A 47 -8.61 -15.48 0.83
N ALA A 48 -7.45 -14.83 0.70
CA ALA A 48 -6.35 -15.31 -0.12
C ALA A 48 -5.01 -15.17 0.59
N GLU A 49 -4.04 -15.99 0.21
CA GLU A 49 -2.64 -15.80 0.56
C GLU A 49 -2.10 -14.54 -0.14
N LEU A 50 -1.11 -13.88 0.47
CA LEU A 50 -0.52 -12.64 -0.03
C LEU A 50 -0.17 -12.66 -1.54
N PRO A 51 0.50 -13.69 -2.11
CA PRO A 51 0.83 -13.71 -3.53
C PRO A 51 -0.36 -13.90 -4.48
N ALA A 52 -1.52 -14.31 -3.96
CA ALA A 52 -2.75 -14.49 -4.74
C ALA A 52 -3.74 -13.32 -4.55
N ALA A 53 -3.50 -12.43 -3.59
CA ALA A 53 -4.39 -11.33 -3.27
C ALA A 53 -4.39 -10.25 -4.37
N ARG A 54 -5.58 -9.76 -4.72
CA ARG A 54 -5.79 -8.60 -5.62
C ARG A 54 -6.02 -7.31 -4.85
N THR A 55 -6.45 -7.41 -3.60
CA THR A 55 -6.45 -6.30 -2.64
C THR A 55 -5.71 -6.75 -1.38
N VAL A 56 -4.77 -5.92 -0.93
CA VAL A 56 -4.03 -6.13 0.31
C VAL A 56 -4.31 -4.97 1.25
N ILE A 57 -4.67 -5.26 2.49
CA ILE A 57 -4.86 -4.26 3.55
C ILE A 57 -3.75 -4.47 4.56
N ALA A 58 -2.81 -3.54 4.65
CA ALA A 58 -1.73 -3.61 5.63
C ALA A 58 -2.11 -2.80 6.88
N LEU A 59 -2.44 -3.53 7.96
CA LEU A 59 -2.74 -2.96 9.28
C LEU A 59 -1.50 -2.84 10.17
N ARG A 60 -0.35 -3.20 9.61
CA ARG A 60 1.00 -3.06 10.17
C ARG A 60 1.93 -2.46 9.10
N PRO A 61 3.11 -1.95 9.48
CA PRO A 61 4.09 -1.47 8.50
C PRO A 61 4.44 -2.53 7.44
N LEU A 62 4.55 -2.10 6.19
CA LEU A 62 4.98 -2.96 5.08
C LEU A 62 6.47 -3.23 5.14
N SER A 63 6.84 -4.50 5.02
CA SER A 63 8.23 -4.92 4.86
C SER A 63 8.63 -5.05 3.37
N PRO A 64 9.93 -5.06 3.06
CA PRO A 64 10.41 -5.39 1.71
C PRO A 64 9.95 -6.77 1.22
N GLU A 65 9.82 -7.74 2.12
CA GLU A 65 9.38 -9.11 1.82
C GLU A 65 7.89 -9.16 1.45
N ASP A 66 7.05 -8.39 2.15
CA ASP A 66 5.64 -8.25 1.79
C ASP A 66 5.54 -7.75 0.34
N ILE A 67 6.25 -6.66 0.02
CA ILE A 67 6.26 -6.06 -1.32
C ILE A 67 6.74 -7.05 -2.39
N ALA A 68 7.80 -7.80 -2.11
CA ALA A 68 8.35 -8.79 -3.04
C ALA A 68 7.37 -9.94 -3.34
N THR A 69 6.48 -10.24 -2.40
CA THR A 69 5.50 -11.32 -2.48
C THR A 69 4.21 -10.92 -3.21
N LEU A 70 3.90 -9.61 -3.28
CA LEU A 70 2.66 -9.12 -3.89
C LEU A 70 2.47 -9.60 -5.33
N ASN A 71 1.21 -9.90 -5.68
CA ASN A 71 0.82 -10.15 -7.05
C ASN A 71 1.05 -8.89 -7.90
N ARG A 72 1.85 -8.99 -8.96
CA ARG A 72 2.15 -7.87 -9.88
C ARG A 72 1.35 -7.92 -11.18
N GLY A 73 0.47 -8.90 -11.30
CA GLY A 73 -0.16 -9.28 -12.55
C GLY A 73 0.84 -9.76 -13.61
N THR A 74 0.31 -9.95 -14.81
CA THR A 74 1.09 -10.37 -15.98
C THR A 74 1.19 -9.21 -16.98
N PRO A 75 2.02 -9.31 -18.03
CA PRO A 75 2.01 -8.30 -19.08
C PRO A 75 0.69 -8.25 -19.87
N LEU A 76 -0.04 -9.38 -19.94
CA LEU A 76 -1.32 -9.48 -20.64
C LEU A 76 -2.50 -9.05 -19.75
N ASP A 77 -2.38 -9.30 -18.44
CA ASP A 77 -3.39 -9.02 -17.43
C ASP A 77 -2.74 -8.16 -16.30
N PRO A 78 -2.36 -6.90 -16.57
CA PRO A 78 -1.76 -6.06 -15.54
C PRO A 78 -2.77 -5.72 -14.43
N GLU A 79 -4.06 -5.60 -14.75
CA GLU A 79 -5.14 -5.24 -13.84
C GLU A 79 -5.42 -6.26 -12.73
N ILE A 80 -4.83 -7.45 -12.79
CA ILE A 80 -4.86 -8.42 -11.69
C ILE A 80 -3.73 -8.18 -10.66
N GLY A 81 -2.83 -7.23 -10.90
CA GLY A 81 -1.85 -6.78 -9.91
C GLY A 81 -2.52 -6.19 -8.66
N ALA A 82 -1.87 -6.38 -7.51
CA ALA A 82 -2.42 -6.04 -6.21
C ALA A 82 -2.60 -4.52 -6.04
N ARG A 83 -3.74 -4.14 -5.46
CA ARG A 83 -3.99 -2.83 -4.87
C ARG A 83 -3.72 -2.93 -3.37
N VAL A 84 -2.78 -2.14 -2.87
CA VAL A 84 -2.33 -2.20 -1.47
C VAL A 84 -2.80 -0.96 -0.74
N PHE A 85 -3.56 -1.13 0.34
CA PHE A 85 -3.93 -0.07 1.27
C PHE A 85 -3.09 -0.22 2.52
N ALA A 86 -2.11 0.64 2.70
CA ALA A 86 -1.14 0.54 3.78
C ALA A 86 -1.29 1.68 4.77
N GLN A 87 -1.44 1.32 6.04
CA GLN A 87 -1.39 2.32 7.10
C GLN A 87 0.02 2.85 7.26
N VAL A 88 0.09 4.17 7.38
CA VAL A 88 1.28 4.94 7.71
C VAL A 88 0.92 5.93 8.81
N ASP A 89 1.90 6.40 9.57
CA ASP A 89 1.61 7.26 10.72
C ASP A 89 1.24 8.69 10.29
N ALA A 90 1.87 9.18 9.22
CA ALA A 90 1.66 10.53 8.71
C ALA A 90 2.10 10.68 7.25
N LEU A 91 1.46 11.61 6.54
CA LEU A 91 1.87 12.14 5.24
C LEU A 91 2.29 13.60 5.44
N GLY A 92 3.53 13.92 5.09
CA GLY A 92 4.19 15.19 5.42
C GLY A 92 5.02 15.10 6.71
N GLY A 93 5.77 16.19 6.98
CA GLY A 93 6.70 16.27 8.10
C GLY A 93 8.16 16.39 7.66
N GLU A 94 9.03 16.62 8.65
CA GLU A 94 10.49 16.77 8.50
C GLU A 94 11.25 16.02 9.62
N GLY A 95 10.64 14.98 10.19
CA GLY A 95 11.23 14.20 11.27
C GLY A 95 12.39 13.32 10.81
N PRO A 96 13.33 12.96 11.71
CA PRO A 96 14.54 12.19 11.36
C PRO A 96 14.26 10.75 10.91
N HIS A 97 13.05 10.24 11.17
CA HIS A 97 12.61 8.89 10.80
C HIS A 97 11.59 8.89 9.66
N ASP A 98 11.33 10.06 9.07
CA ASP A 98 10.39 10.18 7.97
C ASP A 98 11.12 9.93 6.64
N THR A 99 10.50 9.16 5.75
CA THR A 99 11.08 8.83 4.44
C THR A 99 10.57 9.82 3.39
N GLU A 100 11.46 10.62 2.82
CA GLU A 100 11.14 11.52 1.72
C GLU A 100 11.21 10.79 0.36
N LEU A 101 10.09 10.82 -0.36
CA LEU A 101 9.92 10.25 -1.69
C LEU A 101 9.98 11.36 -2.75
N LEU A 102 10.74 11.11 -3.82
CA LEU A 102 10.72 11.87 -5.05
C LEU A 102 9.89 11.10 -6.08
N LEU A 103 8.83 11.74 -6.58
CA LEU A 103 7.81 11.13 -7.43
C LEU A 103 7.81 11.77 -8.81
N THR A 104 7.85 10.93 -9.85
CA THR A 104 7.75 11.33 -11.26
C THR A 104 6.90 10.33 -12.05
N GLY A 105 6.52 10.67 -13.28
CA GLY A 105 5.68 9.84 -14.14
C GLY A 105 4.31 10.47 -14.42
N PRO A 106 3.39 9.73 -15.07
CA PRO A 106 2.06 10.25 -15.41
C PRO A 106 1.34 10.85 -14.21
N GLY A 107 0.75 12.04 -14.38
CA GLY A 107 0.12 12.82 -13.30
C GLY A 107 1.04 13.82 -12.60
N VAL A 108 2.36 13.74 -12.83
CA VAL A 108 3.34 14.78 -12.46
C VAL A 108 3.69 15.58 -13.73
N PRO A 109 3.70 16.93 -13.71
CA PRO A 109 4.04 17.72 -14.88
C PRO A 109 5.42 17.35 -15.45
N ASP A 110 5.53 17.30 -16.78
CA ASP A 110 6.75 16.90 -17.47
C ASP A 110 7.96 17.76 -17.05
N GLY A 111 9.11 17.10 -16.86
CA GLY A 111 10.34 17.75 -16.40
C GLY A 111 10.34 18.19 -14.93
N THR A 112 9.28 17.88 -14.15
CA THR A 112 9.19 18.21 -12.73
C THR A 112 9.16 16.95 -11.84
N GLN A 113 9.23 17.15 -10.53
CA GLN A 113 9.07 16.11 -9.52
C GLN A 113 8.18 16.59 -8.38
N ARG A 114 7.44 15.68 -7.76
CA ARG A 114 6.73 15.93 -6.49
C ARG A 114 7.52 15.31 -5.33
N ARG A 115 7.42 15.91 -4.16
CA ARG A 115 7.96 15.40 -2.90
C ARG A 115 6.81 14.91 -2.03
N LEU A 116 6.98 13.75 -1.40
CA LEU A 116 6.07 13.23 -0.39
C LEU A 116 6.89 12.66 0.76
N THR A 117 6.75 13.23 1.95
CA THR A 117 7.34 12.66 3.17
C THR A 117 6.35 11.69 3.81
N VAL A 118 6.82 10.52 4.23
CA VAL A 118 5.98 9.47 4.82
C VAL A 118 6.61 8.95 6.09
N ARG A 119 5.86 8.96 7.20
CA ARG A 119 6.26 8.28 8.44
C ARG A 119 5.62 6.89 8.51
N GLY A 120 6.39 5.87 8.87
CA GLY A 120 5.91 4.48 8.88
C GLY A 120 6.18 3.71 7.58
N LEU A 121 6.97 4.27 6.66
CA LEU A 121 7.46 3.60 5.46
C LEU A 121 9.00 3.64 5.46
N THR A 122 9.66 2.48 5.37
CA THR A 122 11.13 2.41 5.41
C THR A 122 11.75 2.63 4.03
N ALA A 123 13.03 3.03 3.99
CA ALA A 123 13.78 3.17 2.74
C ALA A 123 13.90 1.84 1.96
N ASP A 124 13.99 0.72 2.66
CA ASP A 124 14.04 -0.60 2.04
C ASP A 124 12.70 -0.99 1.43
N THR A 125 11.58 -0.66 2.10
CA THR A 125 10.23 -0.87 1.55
C THR A 125 10.03 -0.03 0.29
N VAL A 126 10.53 1.21 0.26
CA VAL A 126 10.51 2.07 -0.95
C VAL A 126 11.34 1.46 -2.08
N THR A 127 12.51 0.92 -1.76
CA THR A 127 13.37 0.24 -2.75
C THR A 127 12.69 -0.99 -3.32
N ALA A 128 12.04 -1.79 -2.47
CA ALA A 128 11.24 -2.94 -2.88
C ALA A 128 10.05 -2.52 -3.78
N LEU A 129 9.37 -1.42 -3.46
CA LEU A 129 8.26 -0.90 -4.26
C LEU A 129 8.73 -0.46 -5.65
N ALA A 130 9.86 0.26 -5.71
CA ALA A 130 10.46 0.65 -6.99
C ALA A 130 10.85 -0.57 -7.84
N ALA A 131 11.38 -1.63 -7.21
CA ALA A 131 11.70 -2.88 -7.90
C ALA A 131 10.44 -3.64 -8.35
N ALA A 132 9.39 -3.67 -7.54
CA ALA A 132 8.11 -4.31 -7.88
C ALA A 132 7.47 -3.67 -9.13
N ASN A 133 7.62 -2.35 -9.27
CA ASN A 133 7.03 -1.55 -10.35
C ASN A 133 8.00 -1.22 -11.51
N ALA A 134 9.19 -1.83 -11.54
CA ALA A 134 10.21 -1.53 -12.55
C ALA A 134 9.86 -2.02 -13.97
N ALA A 135 8.99 -3.04 -14.09
CA ALA A 135 8.69 -3.75 -15.34
C ALA A 135 7.25 -3.53 -15.81
N PHE A 136 6.92 -2.30 -16.21
CA PHE A 136 5.62 -1.95 -16.78
C PHE A 136 5.23 -2.89 -17.94
N PRO A 137 3.96 -3.35 -18.05
CA PRO A 137 2.76 -2.90 -17.34
C PRO A 137 2.50 -3.59 -15.99
N ARG A 138 3.37 -4.52 -15.59
CA ARG A 138 3.25 -5.22 -14.30
C ARG A 138 3.59 -4.28 -13.15
N GLY A 139 2.97 -4.53 -12.00
CA GLY A 139 3.23 -3.80 -10.77
C GLY A 139 2.06 -3.84 -9.80
N VAL A 140 2.18 -3.03 -8.76
CA VAL A 140 1.20 -2.85 -7.70
C VAL A 140 0.86 -1.38 -7.57
N ASP A 141 -0.38 -1.10 -7.18
CA ASP A 141 -0.86 0.25 -6.90
C ASP A 141 -0.93 0.43 -5.38
N LEU A 142 -0.24 1.43 -4.84
CA LEU A 142 -0.11 1.64 -3.39
C LEU A 142 -0.93 2.85 -2.95
N PHE A 143 -1.77 2.68 -1.93
CA PHE A 143 -2.51 3.73 -1.25
C PHE A 143 -1.99 3.80 0.18
N LEU A 144 -1.32 4.89 0.52
CA LEU A 144 -0.88 5.18 1.88
C LEU A 144 -2.00 5.90 2.61
N THR A 145 -2.42 5.41 3.77
CA THR A 145 -3.51 6.00 4.57
C THR A 145 -3.03 6.34 5.98
N THR A 146 -3.44 7.48 6.49
CA THR A 146 -3.09 7.95 7.84
C THR A 146 -4.26 7.83 8.80
N PRO A 147 -4.04 7.83 10.13
CA PRO A 147 -5.11 7.74 11.11
C PRO A 147 -6.17 8.86 11.01
N ASP A 148 -5.80 10.04 10.50
CA ASP A 148 -6.71 11.16 10.26
C ASP A 148 -7.47 11.09 8.92
N GLY A 149 -7.27 10.01 8.16
CA GLY A 149 -8.00 9.73 6.91
C GLY A 149 -7.38 10.35 5.66
N ALA A 150 -6.21 10.98 5.74
CA ALA A 150 -5.50 11.42 4.53
C ALA A 150 -5.03 10.20 3.71
N VAL A 151 -5.02 10.36 2.38
CA VAL A 151 -4.65 9.29 1.44
C VAL A 151 -3.68 9.83 0.39
N ALA A 152 -2.58 9.10 0.17
CA ALA A 152 -1.71 9.29 -0.98
C ALA A 152 -1.69 8.04 -1.87
N GLY A 153 -2.14 8.18 -3.12
CA GLY A 153 -2.09 7.12 -4.12
C GLY A 153 -0.81 7.20 -4.95
N LEU A 154 -0.10 6.07 -5.06
CA LEU A 154 1.07 5.84 -5.89
C LEU A 154 0.75 4.70 -6.87
N PRO A 155 0.17 5.01 -8.04
CA PRO A 155 -0.03 4.02 -9.10
C PRO A 155 1.28 3.35 -9.52
N ARG A 156 1.20 2.17 -10.11
CA ARG A 156 2.36 1.42 -10.61
C ARG A 156 3.22 2.15 -11.66
N THR A 157 2.66 3.19 -12.29
CA THR A 157 3.36 4.05 -13.25
C THR A 157 4.18 5.15 -12.57
N THR A 158 3.92 5.43 -11.29
CA THR A 158 4.70 6.39 -10.51
C THR A 158 6.09 5.84 -10.27
N ARG A 159 7.09 6.56 -10.79
CA ARG A 159 8.50 6.29 -10.48
C ARG A 159 8.80 6.89 -9.11
N VAL A 160 8.97 6.00 -8.14
CA VAL A 160 9.31 6.35 -6.76
C VAL A 160 10.82 6.24 -6.57
N ARG A 161 11.45 7.30 -6.07
CA ARG A 161 12.84 7.27 -5.60
C ARG A 161 12.90 7.84 -4.19
N ARG A 162 13.82 7.36 -3.38
CA ARG A 162 14.17 8.00 -2.11
C ARG A 162 14.93 9.29 -2.37
N SER A 163 14.65 10.33 -1.60
CA SER A 163 15.50 11.53 -1.55
C SER A 163 16.80 11.17 -0.82
N GLY A 164 17.94 11.46 -1.44
CA GLY A 164 19.24 11.12 -0.87
C GLY A 164 19.58 12.00 0.32
N LYS A 165 19.62 11.42 1.51
CA LYS A 165 20.66 11.67 2.49
C LYS A 165 21.12 10.29 2.98
N ASP A 166 22.27 9.86 2.48
CA ASP A 166 23.06 8.83 3.16
C ASP A 166 23.57 9.41 4.50
#